data_AF-A0AAV2D3I7-F1
#
_entry.id   AF-A0AAV2D3I7-F1
#
_cell.length_a   1.000
_cell.length_b   1.000
_cell.length_c   1.000
_cell.angle_alpha   90.00
_cell.angle_beta   90.00
_cell.angle_gamma   90.00
#
_symmetry.space_group_name_H-M   'P 1'
#
loop_
_entity.id
_entity.type
_entity.pdbx_description
1 polymer ?
#
loop_
_entity_poly.entity_id
_entity_poly.type
_entity_poly.pdbx_seq_one_letter_code
_entity_poly.pdbx_strand_id
1 'polypeptide(L)'
;MITTLVENPCGELMLVHRNKDWRDCEGPDFPPQEREELHFDGEEDTTYVAFHGPKARLDFYETAAFKVFKLNQDTHDWERVDSVGDYALFVGINRASFVSAEEYPGCRTNCIYFTDDYREGHEAHFHGGYDIGVYDVGKGSVEPFSCRGLYDPVLIWPPPVWVFPSK
;
A
#
# COMPACT_ATOMS: atom_id res chain seq x y z
N MET A 1 -10.14 -2.51 -3.25
CA MET A 1 -10.45 -1.07 -3.36
C MET A 1 -10.42 -0.51 -1.95
N ILE A 2 -9.64 0.54 -1.68
CA ILE A 2 -9.51 1.15 -0.36
C ILE A 2 -9.81 2.64 -0.46
N THR A 3 -10.65 3.11 0.45
CA THR A 3 -11.06 4.50 0.57
C THR A 3 -10.70 4.96 1.98
N THR A 4 -9.93 6.04 2.09
CA THR A 4 -9.47 6.57 3.38
C THR A 4 -9.99 7.98 3.56
N LEU A 5 -10.49 8.27 4.76
CA LEU A 5 -10.91 9.60 5.18
C LEU A 5 -9.78 10.25 5.98
N VAL A 6 -9.46 11.50 5.70
CA VAL A 6 -8.37 12.22 6.37
C VAL A 6 -8.68 13.71 6.43
N GLU A 7 -8.38 14.36 7.54
CA GLU A 7 -8.49 15.81 7.70
C GLU A 7 -7.19 16.47 7.24
N ASN A 8 -7.28 17.50 6.43
CA ASN A 8 -6.12 18.29 6.03
C ASN A 8 -5.72 19.30 7.12
N PRO A 9 -4.55 19.95 7.02
CA PRO A 9 -4.10 20.91 8.04
C PRO A 9 -4.96 22.17 8.16
N CYS A 10 -5.88 22.40 7.22
CA CYS A 10 -6.86 23.50 7.25
C CYS A 10 -8.17 23.11 7.97
N GLY A 11 -8.30 21.87 8.45
CA GLY A 11 -9.51 21.37 9.10
C GLY A 11 -10.57 20.86 8.13
N GLU A 12 -10.20 20.62 6.88
CA GLU A 12 -11.13 20.18 5.84
C GLU A 12 -11.08 18.67 5.69
N LEU A 13 -12.24 18.06 5.51
CA LEU A 13 -12.36 16.62 5.36
C LEU A 13 -12.08 16.20 3.91
N MET A 14 -11.15 15.27 3.75
CA MET A 14 -10.72 14.76 2.46
C MET A 14 -11.01 13.26 2.35
N LEU A 15 -11.52 12.84 1.21
CA LEU A 15 -11.70 11.44 0.84
C LEU A 15 -10.65 11.06 -0.20
N VAL A 16 -9.89 10.00 0.08
CA VAL A 16 -8.79 9.55 -0.75
C VAL A 16 -9.13 8.16 -1.26
N HIS A 17 -9.30 8.04 -2.57
CA HIS A 17 -9.62 6.80 -3.24
C HIS A 17 -8.37 6.27 -3.95
N ARG A 18 -7.90 5.08 -3.53
CA ARG A 18 -6.79 4.37 -4.14
C ARG A 18 -7.29 3.36 -5.16
N ASN A 19 -6.93 3.58 -6.43
CA ASN A 19 -7.18 2.64 -7.52
C ASN A 19 -6.00 1.69 -7.67
N LYS A 20 -6.31 0.40 -7.76
CA LYS A 20 -5.33 -0.67 -7.90
C LYS A 20 -5.58 -1.45 -9.18
N ASP A 21 -4.52 -1.71 -9.92
CA ASP A 21 -4.53 -2.63 -11.05
C ASP A 21 -4.04 -3.98 -10.59
N TRP A 22 -4.91 -4.98 -10.71
CA TRP A 22 -4.56 -6.38 -10.47
C TRP A 22 -3.83 -6.89 -11.69
N ARG A 23 -2.59 -7.35 -11.50
CA ARG A 23 -1.87 -8.06 -12.56
C ARG A 23 -2.09 -9.54 -12.38
N ASP A 24 -2.58 -10.18 -13.43
CA ASP A 24 -2.47 -11.63 -13.57
C ASP A 24 -0.99 -11.95 -13.76
N CYS A 25 -0.32 -12.35 -12.69
CA CYS A 25 0.98 -12.98 -12.82
C CYS A 25 0.78 -14.40 -13.32
N GLU A 26 0.83 -14.61 -14.63
CA GLU A 26 1.30 -15.90 -15.14
C GLU A 26 2.78 -16.00 -14.74
N GLY A 27 3.03 -16.66 -13.61
CA GLY A 27 4.40 -16.92 -13.16
C GLY A 27 5.17 -17.73 -14.22
N PRO A 28 6.51 -17.69 -14.21
CA PRO A 28 7.30 -18.59 -15.06
C PRO A 28 6.87 -20.04 -14.79
N ASP A 29 6.71 -20.85 -15.85
CA ASP A 29 6.37 -22.28 -15.74
C ASP A 29 7.32 -22.98 -14.76
N PHE A 30 6.88 -23.17 -13.51
CA PHE A 30 7.65 -23.92 -12.53
C PHE A 30 7.54 -25.41 -12.87
N PRO A 31 8.66 -26.17 -12.86
CA PRO A 31 8.62 -27.61 -13.09
C PRO A 31 7.79 -28.32 -12.00
N PRO A 32 7.19 -29.49 -12.30
CA PRO A 32 6.37 -30.23 -11.33
C PRO A 32 7.16 -30.58 -10.06
N GLN A 33 6.54 -30.37 -8.91
CA GLN A 33 7.13 -30.40 -7.57
C GLN A 33 7.56 -31.82 -7.11
N GLU A 34 8.74 -31.92 -6.49
CA GLU A 34 9.06 -32.97 -5.52
C GLU A 34 8.73 -32.46 -4.11
N ARG A 35 8.07 -33.30 -3.30
CA ARG A 35 7.64 -32.97 -1.93
C ARG A 35 8.80 -33.14 -0.97
N GLU A 36 9.17 -32.09 -0.23
CA GLU A 36 9.95 -32.24 1.00
C GLU A 36 9.10 -31.78 2.19
N GLU A 37 8.79 -32.73 3.07
CA GLU A 37 8.13 -32.49 4.36
C GLU A 37 9.18 -32.07 5.39
N LEU A 38 9.32 -30.77 5.64
CA LEU A 38 10.23 -30.28 6.67
C LEU A 38 9.59 -30.45 8.06
N HIS A 39 10.15 -31.37 8.85
CA HIS A 39 9.84 -31.52 10.27
C HIS A 39 10.80 -30.65 11.09
N PHE A 40 10.28 -29.70 11.87
CA PHE A 40 11.07 -28.92 12.82
C PHE A 40 10.88 -29.50 14.22
N ASP A 41 11.98 -29.88 14.88
CA ASP A 41 11.99 -30.31 16.28
C ASP A 41 11.88 -29.08 17.19
N GLY A 42 10.64 -28.65 17.46
CA GLY A 42 10.33 -27.54 18.36
C GLY A 42 8.93 -27.70 18.95
N GLU A 43 8.86 -27.66 20.27
CA GLU A 43 7.71 -27.98 21.13
C GLU A 43 6.48 -27.09 20.89
N GLU A 44 5.67 -27.41 19.89
CA GLU A 44 4.20 -27.41 19.88
C GLU A 44 3.73 -27.93 18.51
N ASP A 45 2.92 -28.99 18.53
CA ASP A 45 2.46 -29.82 17.42
C ASP A 45 1.63 -29.03 16.38
N THR A 46 2.29 -28.17 15.61
CA THR A 46 1.73 -27.47 14.46
C THR A 46 2.39 -28.00 13.21
N THR A 47 1.81 -29.06 12.65
CA THR A 47 2.10 -29.49 11.28
C THR A 47 1.55 -28.43 10.32
N TYR A 48 2.41 -27.51 9.90
CA TYR A 48 2.08 -26.56 8.85
C TYR A 48 2.09 -27.27 7.51
N VAL A 49 0.90 -27.52 6.97
CA VAL A 49 0.75 -27.87 5.56
C VAL A 49 1.02 -26.59 4.76
N ALA A 50 2.21 -26.46 4.19
CA ALA A 50 2.44 -25.52 3.11
C ALA A 50 1.53 -25.94 1.96
N PHE A 51 0.42 -25.23 1.75
CA PHE A 51 -0.44 -25.44 0.59
C PHE A 51 0.28 -24.92 -0.66
N HIS A 52 1.24 -25.71 -1.17
CA HIS A 52 1.69 -25.59 -2.55
C HIS A 52 0.72 -26.34 -3.46
N GLY A 53 -0.54 -25.89 -3.48
CA GLY A 53 -1.52 -26.30 -4.48
C GLY A 53 -1.22 -25.65 -5.84
N PRO A 54 -1.62 -26.27 -6.96
CA PRO A 54 -1.43 -25.67 -8.28
C PRO A 54 -2.31 -24.42 -8.37
N LYS A 55 -1.68 -23.27 -8.66
CA LYS A 55 -2.27 -21.92 -8.71
C LYS A 55 -2.80 -21.37 -7.37
N ALA A 56 -1.92 -21.19 -6.38
CA ALA A 56 -2.09 -20.00 -5.55
C ALA A 56 -1.88 -18.79 -6.48
N ARG A 57 -2.98 -18.20 -6.95
CA ARG A 57 -2.96 -16.95 -7.69
C ARG A 57 -2.41 -15.92 -6.71
N LEU A 58 -1.10 -15.68 -6.75
CA LEU A 58 -0.51 -14.54 -6.09
C LEU A 58 -1.04 -13.33 -6.86
N ASP A 59 -2.21 -12.85 -6.47
CA ASP A 59 -2.82 -11.66 -7.03
C ASP A 59 -1.96 -10.47 -6.59
N PHE A 60 -0.95 -10.15 -7.38
CA PHE A 60 -0.15 -8.95 -7.19
C PHE A 60 -0.94 -7.77 -7.75
N TYR A 61 -1.17 -6.76 -6.93
CA TYR A 61 -1.68 -5.48 -7.42
C TYR A 61 -0.60 -4.42 -7.38
N GLU A 62 -0.80 -3.41 -8.19
CA GLU A 62 -0.06 -2.16 -8.10
C GLU A 62 -1.02 -0.99 -8.02
N THR A 63 -0.62 0.07 -7.34
CA THR A 63 -1.35 1.32 -7.35
C THR A 63 -1.26 1.91 -8.73
N ALA A 64 -2.42 2.13 -9.34
CA ALA A 64 -2.54 2.76 -10.65
C ALA A 64 -2.67 4.28 -10.51
N ALA A 65 -3.52 4.72 -9.58
CA ALA A 65 -3.79 6.14 -9.37
C ALA A 65 -4.47 6.41 -8.03
N PHE A 66 -4.48 7.67 -7.65
CA PHE A 66 -5.34 8.20 -6.59
C PHE A 66 -6.32 9.23 -7.13
N LYS A 67 -7.50 9.27 -6.52
CA LYS A 67 -8.45 10.37 -6.65
C LYS A 67 -8.68 10.96 -5.27
N VAL A 68 -8.55 12.27 -5.16
CA VAL A 68 -8.76 13.01 -3.91
C VAL A 68 -10.02 13.84 -4.06
N PHE A 69 -10.84 13.85 -3.01
CA PHE A 69 -12.06 14.63 -2.96
C PHE A 69 -12.09 15.42 -1.66
N LYS A 70 -12.68 16.60 -1.70
CA LYS A 70 -12.95 17.47 -0.56
C LYS A 70 -14.45 17.47 -0.29
N LEU A 71 -14.84 17.42 0.97
CA LEU A 71 -16.24 17.59 1.35
C LEU A 71 -16.63 19.07 1.23
N ASN A 72 -17.61 19.37 0.40
CA ASN A 72 -18.28 20.66 0.41
C ASN A 72 -19.29 20.68 1.57
N GLN A 73 -19.06 21.55 2.57
CA GLN A 73 -19.91 21.62 3.76
C GLN A 73 -21.28 22.25 3.50
N ASP A 74 -21.43 23.03 2.44
CA ASP A 74 -22.71 23.68 2.12
C ASP A 74 -23.65 22.72 1.38
N THR A 75 -23.09 21.93 0.45
CA THR A 75 -23.88 20.98 -0.36
C THR A 75 -23.88 19.56 0.20
N HIS A 76 -22.95 19.25 1.10
CA HIS A 76 -22.65 17.89 1.61
C HIS A 76 -22.19 16.91 0.52
N ASP A 77 -21.68 17.41 -0.60
CA ASP A 77 -21.16 16.59 -1.71
C ASP A 77 -19.63 16.48 -1.68
N TRP A 78 -19.12 15.42 -2.29
CA TRP A 78 -17.67 15.20 -2.48
C TRP A 78 -17.21 15.78 -3.82
N GLU A 79 -16.39 16.82 -3.76
CA GLU A 79 -15.84 17.49 -4.94
C GLU A 79 -14.42 17.01 -5.20
N ARG A 80 -14.15 16.55 -6.43
CA ARG A 80 -12.80 16.12 -6.81
C ARG A 80 -11.85 17.31 -6.78
N VAL A 81 -10.68 17.12 -6.16
CA VAL A 81 -9.56 18.05 -6.23
C VAL A 81 -8.41 17.44 -7.02
N ASP A 82 -7.73 18.26 -7.81
CA ASP A 82 -6.58 17.85 -8.62
C ASP A 82 -5.25 18.28 -7.99
N SER A 83 -5.29 18.74 -6.74
CA SER A 83 -4.10 19.10 -5.96
C SER A 83 -4.34 18.93 -4.46
N VAL A 84 -3.30 18.51 -3.75
CA VAL A 84 -3.21 18.54 -2.28
C VAL A 84 -2.38 19.73 -1.76
N GLY A 85 -2.06 20.68 -2.64
CA GLY A 85 -1.36 21.92 -2.30
C GLY A 85 0.11 21.73 -1.93
N ASP A 86 0.59 22.53 -0.97
CA ASP A 86 1.98 22.50 -0.47
C ASP A 86 2.23 21.35 0.53
N TYR A 87 1.34 20.37 0.56
CA TYR A 87 1.39 19.25 1.47
C TYR A 87 1.80 17.96 0.76
N ALA A 88 2.31 17.02 1.56
CA ALA A 88 2.46 15.63 1.21
C ALA A 88 1.44 14.81 2.03
N LEU A 89 0.70 13.94 1.35
CA LEU A 89 -0.25 13.04 1.99
C LEU A 89 0.36 11.64 2.10
N PHE A 90 0.47 11.11 3.31
CA PHE A 90 0.94 9.75 3.54
C PHE A 90 -0.27 8.84 3.72
N VAL A 91 -0.33 7.71 2.99
CA VAL A 91 -1.42 6.73 3.02
C VAL A 91 -0.81 5.35 3.25
N GLY A 92 -1.23 4.65 4.29
CA GLY A 92 -0.80 3.28 4.55
C GLY A 92 -1.93 2.45 5.15
N ILE A 93 -1.61 1.20 5.50
CA ILE A 93 -2.58 0.25 6.07
C ILE A 93 -3.22 0.74 7.39
N ASN A 94 -2.50 1.58 8.16
CA ASN A 94 -2.94 2.05 9.46
C ASN A 94 -3.78 3.34 9.37
N ARG A 95 -3.21 4.38 8.77
CA ARG A 95 -3.76 5.73 8.78
C ARG A 95 -3.25 6.52 7.59
N ALA A 96 -4.04 7.53 7.19
CA ALA A 96 -3.56 8.60 6.33
C ALA A 96 -3.33 9.90 7.11
N SER A 97 -2.29 10.65 6.77
CA SER A 97 -1.97 11.93 7.39
C SER A 97 -1.34 12.89 6.40
N PHE A 98 -1.73 14.16 6.50
CA PHE A 98 -1.04 15.25 5.83
C PHE A 98 0.19 15.69 6.62
N VAL A 99 1.20 16.11 5.86
CA VAL A 99 2.44 16.69 6.35
C VAL A 99 2.77 17.92 5.50
N SER A 100 3.23 19.00 6.13
CA SER A 100 3.73 20.16 5.39
C SER A 100 5.03 19.82 4.68
N ALA A 101 5.11 19.98 3.36
CA ALA A 101 6.37 19.74 2.65
C ALA A 101 7.43 20.81 3.00
N GLU A 102 7.01 21.98 3.50
CA GLU A 102 7.91 23.02 4.00
C GLU A 102 8.63 22.57 5.29
N GLU A 103 7.92 21.93 6.22
CA GLU A 103 8.48 21.45 7.48
C GLU A 103 9.39 20.22 7.26
N TYR A 104 9.13 19.47 6.18
CA TYR A 104 9.87 18.25 5.84
C TYR A 104 10.44 18.35 4.41
N PRO A 105 11.63 18.97 4.22
CA PRO A 105 12.19 19.25 2.89
C PRO A 105 12.46 18.02 2.00
N GLY A 106 12.45 16.81 2.57
CA GLY A 106 12.52 15.56 1.82
C GLY A 106 11.20 15.16 1.15
N CYS A 107 10.09 15.81 1.50
CA CYS A 107 8.77 15.58 0.93
C CYS A 107 8.55 16.48 -0.27
N ARG A 108 7.98 15.91 -1.34
CA ARG A 108 7.49 16.67 -2.49
C ARG A 108 6.10 17.21 -2.19
N THR A 109 5.85 18.46 -2.56
CA THR A 109 4.51 19.05 -2.54
C THR A 109 3.62 18.33 -3.56
N ASN A 110 2.31 18.41 -3.34
CA ASN A 110 1.32 17.84 -4.23
C ASN A 110 1.49 16.33 -4.53
N CYS A 111 1.99 15.58 -3.56
CA CYS A 111 2.27 14.15 -3.69
C CYS A 111 1.56 13.31 -2.64
N ILE A 112 1.24 12.07 -3.00
CA ILE A 112 0.73 11.04 -2.10
C ILE A 112 1.78 9.94 -1.96
N TYR A 113 2.30 9.76 -0.77
CA TYR A 113 3.24 8.71 -0.40
C TYR A 113 2.44 7.51 0.10
N PHE A 114 2.65 6.34 -0.48
CA PHE A 114 1.84 5.17 -0.14
C PHE A 114 2.67 3.94 0.19
N THR A 115 2.14 3.13 1.11
CA THR A 115 2.65 1.80 1.42
C THR A 115 1.65 0.72 1.01
N ASP A 116 2.11 -0.53 0.97
CA ASP A 116 1.24 -1.67 0.69
C ASP A 116 0.22 -1.84 1.83
N ASP A 117 -1.05 -1.98 1.46
CA ASP A 117 -2.18 -2.14 2.37
C ASP A 117 -2.92 -3.47 2.12
N TYR A 118 -2.24 -4.50 1.60
CA TYR A 118 -2.85 -5.80 1.26
C TYR A 118 -3.10 -6.67 2.50
N ARG A 119 -4.06 -6.27 3.31
CA ARG A 119 -4.30 -6.91 4.61
C ARG A 119 -4.55 -8.43 4.53
N GLU A 120 -5.27 -8.88 3.52
CA GLU A 120 -5.63 -10.31 3.34
C GLU A 120 -4.40 -11.17 2.98
N GLY A 121 -3.54 -10.71 2.07
CA GLY A 121 -2.31 -11.43 1.75
C GLY A 121 -1.34 -11.45 2.91
N HIS A 122 -1.27 -10.33 3.63
CA HIS A 122 -0.50 -10.20 4.85
C HIS A 122 -0.94 -11.21 5.93
N GLU A 123 -2.24 -11.32 6.20
CA GLU A 123 -2.79 -12.30 7.16
C GLU A 123 -2.53 -13.77 6.74
N ALA A 124 -2.44 -14.05 5.44
CA ALA A 124 -2.15 -15.38 4.90
C ALA A 124 -0.65 -15.66 4.66
N HIS A 125 0.26 -14.82 5.19
CA HIS A 125 1.71 -14.90 4.99
C HIS A 125 2.15 -14.87 3.52
N PHE A 126 1.30 -14.40 2.62
CA PHE A 126 1.73 -14.06 1.28
C PHE A 126 2.65 -12.85 1.35
N HIS A 127 3.72 -12.92 0.56
CA HIS A 127 4.68 -11.85 0.48
C HIS A 127 4.04 -10.63 -0.20
N GLY A 128 3.64 -9.64 0.62
CA GLY A 128 3.23 -8.31 0.15
C GLY A 128 4.41 -7.35 0.17
N GLY A 129 4.14 -6.05 0.05
CA GLY A 129 5.15 -5.00 0.17
C GLY A 129 5.73 -4.46 -1.12
N TYR A 130 5.21 -4.90 -2.25
CA TYR A 130 5.68 -4.47 -3.57
C TYR A 130 5.01 -3.18 -4.03
N ASP A 131 3.88 -2.82 -3.42
CA ASP A 131 3.11 -1.63 -3.79
C ASP A 131 3.39 -0.44 -2.88
N ILE A 132 4.63 0.04 -2.97
CA ILE A 132 5.14 1.23 -2.26
C ILE A 132 5.66 2.27 -3.25
N GLY A 133 5.36 3.54 -2.99
CA GLY A 133 5.82 4.61 -3.89
C GLY A 133 5.20 5.96 -3.60
N VAL A 134 5.28 6.81 -4.62
CA VAL A 134 4.77 8.19 -4.60
C VAL A 134 3.90 8.43 -5.81
N TYR A 135 2.72 9.00 -5.60
CA TYR A 135 1.85 9.48 -6.66
C TYR A 135 1.91 11.00 -6.74
N ASP A 136 2.31 11.53 -7.89
CA ASP A 136 2.25 12.96 -8.20
C ASP A 136 0.82 13.30 -8.62
N VAL A 137 0.09 14.04 -7.78
CA VAL A 137 -1.33 14.33 -8.01
C VAL A 137 -1.51 15.23 -9.24
N GLY A 138 -0.58 16.18 -9.45
CA GLY A 138 -0.64 17.11 -10.57
C GLY A 138 -0.35 16.45 -11.91
N LYS A 139 0.55 15.47 -11.95
CA LYS A 139 0.86 14.69 -13.17
C LYS A 139 -0.04 13.47 -13.36
N GLY A 140 -0.65 12.99 -12.29
CA GLY A 140 -1.43 11.75 -12.29
C GLY A 140 -0.57 10.51 -12.52
N SER A 141 0.66 10.48 -12.01
CA SER A 141 1.63 9.42 -12.26
C SER A 141 2.15 8.79 -10.98
N VAL A 142 2.33 7.47 -11.00
CA VAL A 142 2.97 6.72 -9.93
C VAL A 142 4.47 6.56 -10.20
N GLU A 143 5.28 6.90 -9.21
CA GLU A 143 6.70 6.63 -9.12
C GLU A 143 6.95 5.60 -8.01
N PRO A 144 7.26 4.34 -8.35
CA PRO A 144 7.54 3.33 -7.34
C PRO A 144 8.86 3.62 -6.63
N PHE A 145 8.97 3.27 -5.34
CA PHE A 145 10.26 3.42 -4.65
C PHE A 145 11.32 2.47 -5.20
N SER A 146 12.58 2.93 -5.20
CA SER A 146 13.73 2.16 -5.73
C SER A 146 13.98 0.85 -5.01
N CYS A 147 13.48 0.71 -3.79
CA CYS A 147 13.58 -0.51 -3.01
C CYS A 147 12.51 -1.57 -3.37
N ARG A 148 11.60 -1.25 -4.30
CA ARG A 148 10.65 -2.21 -4.85
C ARG A 148 11.35 -3.41 -5.47
N GLY A 149 11.04 -4.61 -4.97
CA GLY A 149 11.59 -5.86 -5.48
C GLY A 149 13.05 -6.16 -5.07
N LEU A 150 13.68 -5.29 -4.26
CA LEU A 150 15.02 -5.54 -3.71
C LEU A 150 15.00 -6.35 -2.41
N TYR A 151 13.82 -6.55 -1.82
CA TYR A 151 13.65 -7.27 -0.58
C TYR A 151 13.27 -8.72 -0.86
N ASP A 152 13.91 -9.63 -0.12
CA ASP A 152 13.39 -10.97 0.04
C ASP A 152 11.92 -10.85 0.49
N PRO A 153 11.00 -11.56 -0.17
CA PRO A 153 9.58 -11.58 0.16
C PRO A 153 9.28 -11.76 1.68
N VAL A 154 10.19 -12.40 2.45
CA VAL A 154 10.12 -12.59 3.91
C VAL A 154 10.40 -11.29 4.70
N LEU A 155 11.13 -10.33 4.15
CA LEU A 155 11.54 -9.09 4.82
C LEU A 155 10.46 -8.01 4.87
N ILE A 156 9.31 -8.22 4.22
CA ILE A 156 8.21 -7.24 4.19
C ILE A 156 7.06 -7.63 5.13
N TRP A 157 7.36 -8.51 6.09
CA TRP A 157 6.54 -8.78 7.26
C TRP A 157 7.17 -8.16 8.51
N PRO A 158 6.46 -7.30 9.26
CA PRO A 158 5.07 -6.87 9.06
C PRO A 158 4.89 -5.86 7.92
N PRO A 159 3.65 -5.59 7.49
CA PRO A 159 3.36 -4.62 6.43
C PRO A 159 3.97 -3.26 6.74
N PRO A 160 4.50 -2.53 5.74
CA PRO A 160 5.07 -1.21 5.96
C PRO A 160 4.00 -0.21 6.45
N VAL A 161 4.24 0.35 7.63
CA VAL A 161 3.37 1.36 8.27
C VAL A 161 4.06 2.72 8.29
N TRP A 162 3.25 3.78 8.21
CA TRP A 162 3.73 5.13 8.48
C TRP A 162 3.72 5.40 9.98
N VAL A 163 4.85 5.86 10.50
CA VAL A 163 5.00 6.35 11.88
C VAL A 163 5.10 7.86 11.83
N PHE A 164 4.23 8.53 12.58
CA PHE A 164 4.22 9.98 12.67
C PHE A 164 4.71 10.39 14.07
N PRO A 165 5.64 11.35 14.17
CA PRO A 165 6.02 11.88 15.48
C PRO A 165 4.79 12.48 16.17
N SER A 166 4.64 12.24 17.46
CA SER A 166 3.67 12.97 18.28
C SER A 166 4.13 14.42 18.41
N LYS A 167 3.19 15.36 18.24
CA LYS A 167 3.42 16.76 18.61
C LYS A 167 3.62 16.90 20.13
#